data_AF-A0A3B8ZEU7-F1
#
_entry.id   AF-A0A3B8ZEU7-F1
#
_cell.length_a   1.000
_cell.length_b   1.000
_cell.length_c   1.000
_cell.angle_alpha   90.00
_cell.angle_beta   90.00
_cell.angle_gamma   90.00
#
_symmetry.space_group_name_H-M   'P 1'
#
loop_
_entity.id
_entity.type
_entity.pdbx_description
1 polymer ?
#
loop_
_entity_poly.entity_id
_entity_poly.type
_entity_poly.pdbx_seq_one_letter_code
_entity_poly.pdbx_strand_id
1 'polypeptide(L)'
;MLLAVVAQEASVLTSLIKRVGNTPGRLDESSLSIDVADLVTNYGSQPLDSFDLSGALNDVTDIMYRHQITLPPQTSLLIKMLVTLEGTLHQLSPSMSLLEVMQPFFRKI
;
A
#
# COMPACT_ATOMS: atom_id res chain seq x y z
N MET A 1 -5.72 -2.39 -1.47
CA MET A 1 -4.85 -1.60 -0.58
C MET A 1 -4.50 -0.29 -1.25
N LEU A 2 -3.86 -0.32 -2.42
CA LEU A 2 -3.54 0.89 -3.20
C LEU A 2 -4.76 1.80 -3.47
N LEU A 3 -5.88 1.21 -3.88
CA LEU A 3 -7.12 1.98 -4.08
C LEU A 3 -7.60 2.68 -2.79
N ALA A 4 -7.42 2.07 -1.62
CA ALA A 4 -7.82 2.69 -0.36
C ALA A 4 -6.92 3.89 0.00
N VAL A 5 -5.63 3.86 -0.39
CA VAL A 5 -4.73 5.02 -0.25
C VAL A 5 -5.19 6.15 -1.17
N VAL A 6 -5.43 5.83 -2.45
CA VAL A 6 -5.88 6.81 -3.46
C VAL A 6 -7.26 7.40 -3.14
N ALA A 7 -8.18 6.57 -2.64
CA ALA A 7 -9.52 6.98 -2.22
C ALA A 7 -9.54 7.68 -0.87
N GLN A 8 -8.39 7.82 -0.20
CA GLN A 8 -8.27 8.41 1.13
C GLN A 8 -9.07 7.69 2.23
N GLU A 9 -9.23 6.37 2.10
CA GLU A 9 -10.02 5.53 3.00
C GLU A 9 -9.14 4.74 3.99
N ALA A 10 -8.69 5.42 5.05
CA ALA A 10 -7.84 4.83 6.09
C ALA A 10 -8.47 3.62 6.81
N SER A 11 -9.78 3.65 7.06
CA SER A 11 -10.52 2.54 7.71
C SER A 11 -10.52 1.28 6.84
N VAL A 12 -10.67 1.45 5.52
CA VAL A 12 -10.60 0.35 4.55
C VAL A 12 -9.18 -0.18 4.47
N LEU A 13 -8.17 0.69 4.41
CA LEU A 13 -6.77 0.25 4.40
C LEU A 13 -6.41 -0.54 5.67
N THR A 14 -6.82 -0.07 6.85
CA THR A 14 -6.64 -0.75 8.13
C THR A 14 -7.26 -2.15 8.11
N SER A 15 -8.49 -2.26 7.62
CA SER A 15 -9.19 -3.54 7.49
C SER A 15 -8.49 -4.49 6.53
N LEU A 16 -7.95 -3.97 5.42
CA LEU A 16 -7.18 -4.75 4.46
C LEU A 16 -5.87 -5.26 5.05
N ILE A 17 -5.13 -4.42 5.78
CA ILE A 17 -3.89 -4.79 6.47
C ILE A 17 -4.14 -5.99 7.40
N LYS A 18 -5.19 -5.90 8.23
CA LYS A 18 -5.58 -6.99 9.15
C LYS A 18 -6.00 -8.27 8.43
N ARG A 19 -6.50 -8.15 7.20
CA ARG A 19 -6.97 -9.28 6.39
C ARG A 19 -5.85 -9.98 5.62
N VAL A 20 -4.87 -9.23 5.13
CA VAL A 20 -3.76 -9.78 4.32
C VAL A 20 -2.55 -10.19 5.15
N GLY A 21 -2.42 -9.67 6.37
CA GLY A 21 -1.38 -10.00 7.34
C GLY A 21 -1.88 -10.92 8.44
N ASN A 22 -0.97 -11.63 9.10
CA ASN A 22 -1.28 -12.36 10.34
C ASN A 22 -1.15 -11.38 11.51
N THR A 23 -2.28 -11.06 12.12
CA THR A 23 -2.37 -10.11 13.23
C THR A 23 -2.03 -10.77 14.57
N PRO A 24 -1.28 -10.09 15.46
CA PRO A 24 -1.02 -10.60 16.80
C PRO A 24 -2.30 -10.55 17.64
N GLY A 25 -2.45 -11.48 18.58
CA GLY A 25 -3.64 -11.55 19.44
C GLY A 25 -3.86 -10.34 20.36
N ARG A 26 -2.86 -9.46 20.51
CA ARG A 26 -2.90 -8.25 21.36
C ARG A 26 -2.62 -6.96 20.59
N LEU A 27 -3.07 -6.89 19.33
CA LEU A 27 -2.93 -5.71 18.48
C LEU A 27 -3.59 -4.47 19.10
N ASP A 28 -2.87 -3.35 19.13
CA ASP A 28 -3.44 -2.04 19.43
C ASP A 28 -4.06 -1.45 18.15
N GLU A 29 -5.35 -1.67 17.96
CA GLU A 29 -6.05 -1.21 16.76
C GLU A 29 -6.15 0.31 16.65
N SER A 30 -6.12 1.02 17.78
CA SER A 30 -6.20 2.49 17.78
C SER A 30 -4.89 3.07 17.25
N SER A 31 -3.77 2.57 17.75
CA SER A 31 -2.43 2.95 17.29
C SER A 31 -2.22 2.61 15.81
N LEU A 32 -2.63 1.41 15.37
CA LEU A 32 -2.58 1.03 13.95
C LEU A 32 -3.39 1.99 13.08
N SER A 33 -4.61 2.33 13.50
CA SER A 33 -5.50 3.19 12.73
C SER A 33 -4.94 4.61 12.58
N ILE A 34 -4.23 5.12 13.59
CA ILE A 34 -3.55 6.42 13.54
C ILE A 34 -2.41 6.38 12.51
N ASP A 35 -1.51 5.41 12.60
CA ASP A 35 -0.39 5.27 11.66
C ASP A 35 -0.88 5.11 10.21
N VAL A 36 -1.98 4.35 10.00
CA VAL A 36 -2.58 4.17 8.68
C VAL A 36 -3.24 5.45 8.18
N ALA A 37 -3.88 6.24 9.04
CA ALA A 37 -4.47 7.52 8.67
C ALA A 37 -3.38 8.53 8.24
N ASP A 38 -2.25 8.55 8.93
CA ASP A 38 -1.10 9.38 8.58
C ASP A 38 -0.54 8.97 7.20
N LEU A 39 -0.36 7.67 6.95
CA LEU A 39 0.07 7.17 5.64
C LEU A 39 -0.90 7.59 4.54
N VAL A 40 -2.19 7.40 4.73
CA VAL A 40 -3.21 7.78 3.74
C VAL A 40 -3.20 9.28 3.48
N THR A 41 -2.97 10.09 4.51
CA THR A 41 -2.86 11.55 4.36
C THR A 41 -1.61 11.93 3.57
N ASN A 42 -0.48 11.28 3.81
CA ASN A 42 0.80 11.55 3.15
C ASN A 42 0.78 11.23 1.64
N TYR A 43 0.13 10.13 1.26
CA TYR A 43 0.10 9.68 -0.14
C TYR A 43 -1.17 10.07 -0.88
N GLY A 44 -2.31 10.19 -0.21
CA GLY A 44 -3.61 10.39 -0.84
C GLY A 44 -3.80 11.74 -1.51
N SER A 45 -2.90 12.71 -1.29
CA SER A 45 -2.91 14.01 -1.97
C SER A 45 -2.05 14.04 -3.24
N GLN A 46 -1.28 12.99 -3.51
CA GLN A 46 -0.41 12.91 -4.69
C GLN A 46 -1.25 12.66 -5.95
N PRO A 47 -0.99 13.38 -7.05
CA PRO A 47 -1.58 13.06 -8.35
C PRO A 47 -1.20 11.65 -8.81
N LEU A 48 -2.07 10.97 -9.57
CA LEU A 48 -1.86 9.58 -10.01
C LEU A 48 -0.61 9.40 -10.88
N ASP A 49 -0.26 10.41 -11.67
CA ASP A 49 0.90 10.41 -12.59
C ASP A 49 2.25 10.49 -11.87
N SER A 50 2.24 10.92 -10.61
CA SER A 50 3.42 11.18 -9.78
C SER A 50 3.35 10.49 -8.42
N PHE A 51 2.39 9.57 -8.26
CA PHE A 51 2.20 8.79 -7.05
C PHE A 51 3.38 7.85 -6.81
N ASP A 52 4.04 7.99 -5.66
CA ASP A 52 5.13 7.11 -5.22
C ASP A 52 4.58 5.78 -4.69
N LEU A 53 4.42 4.82 -5.60
CA LEU A 53 3.85 3.51 -5.30
C LEU A 53 4.78 2.66 -4.44
N SER A 54 6.07 2.64 -4.78
CA SER A 54 7.05 1.90 -4.00
C SER A 54 7.16 2.44 -2.58
N GLY A 55 7.21 3.76 -2.40
CA GLY A 55 7.17 4.40 -1.09
C GLY A 55 5.95 3.98 -0.28
N ALA A 56 4.74 4.12 -0.85
CA ALA A 56 3.51 3.76 -0.16
C ALA A 56 3.48 2.27 0.27
N LEU A 57 3.97 1.35 -0.57
CA LEU A 57 4.04 -0.07 -0.24
C LEU A 57 5.08 -0.38 0.85
N ASN A 58 6.21 0.31 0.84
CA ASN A 58 7.24 0.18 1.88
C ASN A 58 6.71 0.71 3.22
N ASP A 59 6.11 1.89 3.24
CA ASP A 59 5.54 2.49 4.44
C ASP A 59 4.42 1.63 5.05
N VAL A 60 3.56 1.04 4.22
CA VAL A 60 2.56 0.05 4.69
C VAL A 60 3.25 -1.15 5.33
N THR A 61 4.32 -1.66 4.71
CA THR A 61 5.06 -2.82 5.23
C THR A 61 5.74 -2.49 6.56
N ASP A 62 6.26 -1.28 6.71
CA ASP A 62 6.88 -0.78 7.94
C ASP A 62 5.85 -0.61 9.06
N ILE A 63 4.66 -0.08 8.76
CA ILE A 63 3.54 -0.06 9.71
C ILE A 63 3.22 -1.49 10.17
N MET A 64 3.05 -2.43 9.23
CA MET A 64 2.75 -3.81 9.57
C MET A 64 3.83 -4.42 10.49
N TYR A 65 5.11 -4.17 10.19
CA TYR A 65 6.22 -4.62 11.01
C TYR A 65 6.20 -4.02 12.42
N ARG A 66 6.01 -2.70 12.56
CA ARG A 66 5.91 -2.01 13.86
C ARG A 66 4.77 -2.55 14.74
N HIS A 67 3.65 -2.89 14.10
CA HIS A 67 2.47 -3.46 14.77
C HIS A 67 2.53 -4.99 14.92
N GLN A 68 3.68 -5.61 14.64
CA GLN A 68 3.91 -7.06 14.71
C GLN A 68 2.94 -7.88 13.84
N ILE A 69 2.40 -7.26 12.79
CA ILE A 69 1.58 -7.92 11.78
C ILE A 69 2.53 -8.56 10.78
N THR A 70 2.60 -9.88 10.79
CA THR A 70 3.51 -10.60 9.88
C THR A 70 2.87 -10.78 8.51
N LEU A 71 3.62 -10.49 7.45
CA LEU A 71 3.16 -10.72 6.09
C LEU A 71 3.35 -12.20 5.71
N PRO A 72 2.29 -12.88 5.23
CA PRO A 72 2.43 -14.18 4.60
C PRO A 72 3.37 -14.11 3.38
N PRO A 73 4.14 -15.16 3.08
CA PRO A 73 5.11 -15.15 1.97
C PRO A 73 4.52 -14.72 0.62
N GLN A 74 3.28 -15.15 0.33
CA GLN A 74 2.55 -14.80 -0.88
C GLN A 74 2.26 -13.29 -0.99
N THR A 75 1.89 -12.64 0.12
CA THR A 75 1.64 -11.19 0.15
C THR A 75 2.94 -10.41 -0.02
N SER A 76 4.00 -10.84 0.66
CA SER A 76 5.34 -10.22 0.52
C SER A 76 5.88 -10.33 -0.91
N LEU A 77 5.67 -11.48 -1.57
CA LEU A 77 6.10 -11.67 -2.95
C LEU A 77 5.35 -10.75 -3.92
N LEU A 78 4.04 -10.56 -3.71
CA LEU A 78 3.24 -9.63 -4.50
C LEU A 78 3.72 -8.19 -4.33
N ILE A 79 3.96 -7.75 -3.09
CA ILE A 79 4.50 -6.41 -2.81
C ILE A 79 5.84 -6.23 -3.51
N LYS A 80 6.76 -7.19 -3.37
CA LYS A 80 8.08 -7.15 -4.01
C LYS A 80 7.99 -7.11 -5.54
N MET A 81 7.06 -7.87 -6.13
CA MET A 81 6.79 -7.83 -7.57
C MET A 81 6.37 -6.43 -8.00
N LEU A 82 5.43 -5.79 -7.29
CA LEU A 82 4.94 -4.46 -7.62
C LEU A 82 6.04 -3.40 -7.52
N VAL A 83 6.82 -3.42 -6.44
CA VAL A 83 7.98 -2.54 -6.25
C VAL A 83 9.02 -2.73 -7.36
N THR A 84 9.31 -3.99 -7.72
CA THR A 84 10.25 -4.30 -8.81
C THR A 84 9.73 -3.81 -10.16
N LEU A 85 8.43 -3.98 -10.42
CA LEU A 85 7.79 -3.55 -11.65
C LEU A 85 7.79 -2.02 -11.76
N GLU A 86 7.50 -1.31 -10.67
CA GLU A 86 7.54 0.15 -10.64
C GLU A 86 8.95 0.68 -10.87
N GLY A 87 9.97 0.11 -10.19
CA GLY A 87 11.36 0.48 -10.43
C GLY A 87 11.84 0.17 -11.85
N THR A 88 11.33 -0.91 -12.46
CA THR A 88 11.63 -1.25 -13.86
C THR A 88 10.97 -0.25 -14.83
N LEU A 89 9.70 0.08 -14.59
CA LEU A 89 8.97 1.06 -15.40
C LEU A 89 9.64 2.44 -15.31
N HIS A 90 10.04 2.86 -14.11
CA HIS A 90 10.73 4.12 -13.90
C HIS A 90 12.06 4.21 -14.67
N GLN A 91 12.81 3.11 -14.78
CA GLN A 91 14.04 3.05 -15.59
C GLN A 91 13.78 3.11 -17.10
N LEU A 92 12.66 2.56 -17.58
CA LEU A 92 12.34 2.49 -19.01
C LEU A 92 11.56 3.70 -19.52
N SER A 93 10.65 4.23 -18.71
CA SER A 93 9.76 5.35 -19.03
C SER A 93 9.43 6.14 -17.77
N PRO A 94 10.30 7.09 -17.35
CA PRO A 94 10.15 7.84 -16.10
C PRO A 94 8.86 8.66 -15.99
N SER A 95 8.23 8.99 -17.12
CA SER A 95 6.99 9.76 -17.19
C SER A 95 5.73 8.90 -17.07
N MET A 96 5.85 7.58 -16.97
CA MET A 96 4.73 6.66 -16.92
C MET A 96 4.51 6.14 -15.50
N SER A 97 3.30 6.32 -14.97
CA SER A 97 2.92 5.82 -13.65
C SER A 97 2.45 4.37 -13.73
N LEU A 98 3.01 3.50 -12.89
CA LEU A 98 2.52 2.12 -12.79
C LEU A 98 1.06 2.08 -12.33
N LEU A 99 0.66 3.03 -11.49
CA LEU A 99 -0.71 3.11 -10.98
C LEU A 99 -1.72 3.40 -12.11
N GLU A 100 -1.35 4.22 -13.10
CA GLU A 100 -2.15 4.46 -14.30
C GLU A 100 -2.28 3.20 -15.17
N VAL A 101 -1.18 2.46 -15.36
CA VAL A 101 -1.19 1.17 -16.08
C VAL A 101 -2.11 0.16 -15.39
N MET A 102 -2.18 0.20 -14.06
CA MET A 102 -3.02 -0.69 -13.26
C MET A 102 -4.49 -0.25 -13.18
N GLN A 103 -4.83 0.98 -13.59
CA GLN A 103 -6.18 1.54 -13.51
C GLN A 103 -7.30 0.61 -14.07
N PRO A 104 -7.11 -0.08 -15.21
CA PRO A 104 -8.14 -0.98 -15.76
C PRO A 104 -8.46 -2.17 -14.85
N PHE A 105 -7.51 -2.61 -14.03
CA PHE A 105 -7.71 -3.72 -13.10
C PHE A 105 -8.52 -3.31 -11.87
N PHE A 106 -8.46 -2.03 -11.48
CA PHE A 106 -9.26 -1.50 -10.36
C PHE A 106 -10.74 -1.30 -10.73
N ARG A 107 -11.07 -1.08 -12.01
CA ARG A 107 -12.46 -0.91 -12.50
C ARG A 107 -13.23 -2.22 -12.72
N LYS A 108 -12.56 -3.37 -12.65
CA LYS A 108 -13.17 -4.69 -12.90
C LYS A 108 -13.63 -5.42 -11.62
N ILE A 109 -13.58 -4.76 -10.47
CA ILE A 109 -14.06 -5.25 -9.17
C ILE A 109 -15.23 -4.37 -8.75
#